data_AF-A0A2I1R374-F1
#
_entry.id   AF-A0A2I1R374-F1
#
_cell.length_a   1.000
_cell.length_b   1.000
_cell.length_c   1.000
_cell.angle_alpha   90.00
_cell.angle_beta   90.00
_cell.angle_gamma   90.00
#
_symmetry.space_group_name_H-M   'P 1'
#
loop_
_entity.id
_entity.type
_entity.pdbx_description
1 polymer ?
#
loop_
_entity_poly.entity_id
_entity_poly.type
_entity_poly.pdbx_seq_one_letter_code
_entity_poly.pdbx_strand_id
1 'polypeptide(L)'
;MTTTLTPLRRAAAAALLAGSIATGLGLAAAPASAAVTPIGTVDGHRAFGIGPHSSAEQCAPTANRLTSFGAKKFGPRFGTCYHAGNGQWWAISPWSA
;
A
#
# COMPACT_ATOMS: atom_id res chain seq x y z
N MET A 1 40.83 -20.13 30.86
CA MET A 1 39.44 -19.64 30.94
C MET A 1 39.00 -19.17 29.56
N THR A 2 37.92 -19.77 29.06
CA THR A 2 36.85 -19.19 28.21
C THR A 2 37.15 -18.74 26.76
N THR A 3 36.90 -19.67 25.83
CA THR A 3 36.00 -19.65 24.66
C THR A 3 35.45 -18.30 24.12
N THR A 4 35.76 -18.05 22.83
CA THR A 4 34.96 -17.53 21.70
C THR A 4 34.12 -16.24 21.82
N LEU A 5 34.38 -15.27 20.91
CA LEU A 5 33.38 -14.33 20.40
C LEU A 5 33.53 -14.12 18.87
N THR A 6 32.54 -14.64 18.13
CA THR A 6 32.05 -14.23 16.80
C THR A 6 31.51 -12.77 16.85
N PRO A 7 31.11 -12.06 15.76
CA PRO A 7 31.10 -12.42 14.33
C PRO A 7 31.51 -11.32 13.32
N LEU A 8 31.87 -11.82 12.12
CA LEU A 8 31.53 -11.32 10.78
C LEU A 8 31.39 -9.81 10.53
N ARG A 9 32.50 -9.26 10.02
CA ARG A 9 32.61 -8.53 8.74
C ARG A 9 31.34 -7.81 8.27
N ARG A 10 31.22 -6.57 8.73
CA ARG A 10 30.43 -5.53 8.07
C ARG A 10 31.03 -5.16 6.71
N ALA A 11 30.11 -4.86 5.81
CA ALA A 11 30.20 -3.85 4.75
C ALA A 11 30.87 -4.23 3.42
N ALA A 12 29.98 -4.40 2.44
CA ALA A 12 29.92 -3.63 1.20
C ALA A 12 30.91 -3.98 0.07
N ALA A 13 30.36 -4.64 -0.96
CA ALA A 13 30.59 -4.39 -2.40
C ALA A 13 29.69 -5.37 -3.16
N ALA A 14 28.53 -4.98 -3.71
CA ALA A 14 28.38 -4.37 -5.03
C ALA A 14 29.15 -5.13 -6.13
N ALA A 15 28.48 -6.09 -6.78
CA ALA A 15 28.83 -6.82 -8.02
C ALA A 15 28.16 -8.22 -7.94
N LEU A 16 27.37 -8.77 -8.85
CA LEU A 16 27.00 -8.46 -10.22
C LEU A 16 25.57 -9.00 -10.45
N LEU A 17 24.67 -8.18 -10.96
CA LEU A 17 23.36 -8.59 -11.49
C LEU A 17 23.48 -8.99 -12.96
N ALA A 18 24.31 -10.00 -13.25
CA ALA A 18 24.45 -10.54 -14.59
C ALA A 18 24.18 -12.05 -14.59
N GLY A 19 23.09 -12.43 -15.25
CA GLY A 19 22.89 -13.78 -15.75
C GLY A 19 21.76 -14.54 -15.09
N SER A 20 20.56 -14.47 -15.67
CA SER A 20 19.66 -15.61 -15.86
C SER A 20 18.51 -15.19 -16.77
N ILE A 21 18.67 -15.42 -18.07
CA ILE A 21 17.57 -15.42 -19.04
C ILE A 21 17.13 -16.88 -19.15
N ALA A 22 16.00 -17.25 -18.55
CA ALA A 22 15.24 -18.43 -18.95
C ALA A 22 13.83 -18.42 -18.33
N THR A 23 12.84 -18.40 -19.23
CA THR A 23 11.50 -19.02 -19.10
C THR A 23 10.53 -18.50 -18.04
N GLY A 24 9.53 -17.76 -18.50
CA GLY A 24 8.23 -17.69 -17.86
C GLY A 24 7.43 -16.49 -18.33
N LEU A 25 6.33 -16.73 -19.04
CA LEU A 25 5.26 -15.75 -19.15
C LEU A 25 4.80 -15.37 -17.73
N GLY A 26 5.36 -14.30 -17.21
CA GLY A 26 4.82 -13.59 -16.06
C GLY A 26 4.74 -12.15 -16.49
N LEU A 27 3.55 -11.69 -16.87
CA LEU A 27 3.26 -10.27 -16.79
C LEU A 27 3.59 -9.87 -15.35
N ALA A 28 4.78 -9.30 -15.14
CA ALA A 28 5.05 -8.51 -13.96
C ALA A 28 4.12 -7.31 -14.11
N ALA A 29 2.89 -7.48 -13.63
CA ALA A 29 1.93 -6.41 -13.48
C ALA A 29 2.66 -5.36 -12.65
N ALA A 30 3.08 -4.27 -13.30
CA ALA A 30 3.43 -3.07 -12.58
C ALA A 30 2.31 -2.84 -11.55
N PRO A 31 2.63 -2.51 -10.29
CA PRO A 31 1.60 -2.30 -9.28
C PRO A 31 0.62 -1.30 -9.89
N ALA A 32 -0.61 -1.74 -10.15
CA ALA A 32 -1.62 -0.87 -10.73
C ALA A 32 -1.72 0.32 -9.78
N SER A 33 -1.25 1.49 -10.22
CA SER A 33 -1.33 2.72 -9.45
C SER A 33 -2.76 2.83 -8.96
N ALA A 34 -2.96 2.95 -7.64
CA ALA A 34 -4.29 2.98 -7.07
C ALA A 34 -5.08 4.13 -7.73
N ALA A 35 -6.14 3.78 -8.46
CA ALA A 35 -7.06 4.72 -9.05
C ALA A 35 -7.82 5.47 -7.96
N VAL A 36 -8.14 6.72 -8.26
CA VAL A 36 -8.91 7.56 -7.33
C VAL A 36 -10.24 7.90 -7.96
N THR A 37 -11.31 7.44 -7.33
CA THR A 37 -12.67 7.50 -7.88
C THR A 37 -13.57 8.27 -6.92
N PRO A 38 -14.40 9.24 -7.37
CA PRO A 38 -15.40 9.87 -6.52
C PRO A 38 -16.43 8.84 -6.03
N ILE A 39 -16.73 8.83 -4.73
CA ILE A 39 -17.68 7.88 -4.10
C ILE A 39 -18.87 8.57 -3.44
N GLY A 40 -19.05 9.86 -3.73
CA GLY A 40 -20.14 10.69 -3.19
C GLY A 40 -19.73 11.48 -1.96
N THR A 41 -20.64 11.55 -0.98
CA THR A 41 -20.47 12.31 0.25
C THR A 41 -20.46 11.36 1.46
N VAL A 42 -19.46 11.49 2.32
CA VAL A 42 -19.30 10.72 3.55
C VAL A 42 -19.09 11.70 4.70
N ASP A 43 -19.83 11.53 5.80
CA ASP A 43 -19.77 12.42 6.97
C ASP A 43 -19.97 13.92 6.61
N GLY A 44 -20.75 14.21 5.55
CA GLY A 44 -20.99 15.57 5.06
C GLY A 44 -19.91 16.16 4.14
N HIS A 45 -18.82 15.42 3.88
CA HIS A 45 -17.73 15.85 3.02
C HIS A 45 -17.65 15.03 1.73
N ARG A 46 -17.20 15.65 0.63
CA ARG A 46 -16.91 14.93 -0.61
C ARG A 46 -15.85 13.86 -0.33
N ALA A 47 -16.11 12.65 -0.79
CA ALA A 47 -15.26 11.50 -0.55
C ALA A 47 -14.81 10.84 -1.85
N PHE A 48 -13.61 10.28 -1.80
CA PHE A 48 -12.95 9.60 -2.90
C PHE A 48 -12.44 8.24 -2.41
N GLY A 49 -12.63 7.20 -3.22
CA GLY A 49 -12.03 5.89 -3.00
C GLY A 49 -10.67 5.81 -3.66
N ILE A 50 -9.65 5.39 -2.92
CA ILE A 50 -8.31 5.05 -3.44
C ILE A 50 -8.20 3.53 -3.50
N GLY A 51 -8.00 2.96 -4.69
CA GLY A 51 -8.03 1.52 -4.96
C GLY A 51 -8.17 1.22 -6.45
N PRO A 52 -8.67 0.05 -6.88
CA PRO A 52 -9.07 -1.08 -6.05
C PRO A 52 -7.85 -1.79 -5.43
N HIS A 53 -8.04 -2.30 -4.22
CA HIS A 53 -7.14 -3.21 -3.53
C HIS A 53 -7.76 -4.61 -3.48
N SER A 54 -6.94 -5.66 -3.63
CA SER A 54 -7.46 -7.03 -3.69
C SER A 54 -7.83 -7.62 -2.32
N SER A 55 -7.41 -6.98 -1.22
CA SER A 55 -7.76 -7.40 0.15
C SER A 55 -7.75 -6.22 1.14
N ALA A 56 -8.28 -6.45 2.33
CA ALA A 56 -8.26 -5.46 3.41
C ALA A 56 -6.83 -5.09 3.84
N GLU A 57 -5.93 -6.08 3.90
CA GLU A 57 -4.53 -5.92 4.30
C GLU A 57 -3.76 -5.05 3.30
N GLN A 58 -4.06 -5.18 2.00
CA GLN A 58 -3.47 -4.34 0.96
C GLN A 58 -4.00 -2.90 0.98
N CYS A 59 -5.23 -2.70 1.44
CA CYS A 59 -5.81 -1.37 1.61
C CYS A 59 -5.29 -0.65 2.87
N ALA A 60 -5.01 -1.40 3.95
CA ALA A 60 -4.54 -0.87 5.23
C ALA A 60 -3.40 0.17 5.15
N PRO A 61 -2.31 -0.02 4.37
CA PRO A 61 -1.24 0.98 4.28
C PRO A 61 -1.73 2.32 3.70
N THR A 62 -2.61 2.29 2.70
CA THR A 62 -3.21 3.51 2.12
C THR A 62 -4.08 4.23 3.15
N ALA A 63 -4.96 3.49 3.84
CA ALA A 63 -5.84 4.04 4.87
C ALA A 63 -5.06 4.63 6.05
N ASN A 64 -3.99 3.95 6.48
CA ASN A 64 -3.09 4.44 7.54
C ASN A 64 -2.38 5.72 7.11
N ARG A 65 -1.89 5.80 5.87
CA ARG A 65 -1.25 7.01 5.33
C ARG A 65 -2.21 8.19 5.30
N LEU A 66 -3.45 7.98 4.86
CA LEU A 66 -4.51 9.00 4.91
C LEU A 66 -4.78 9.47 6.34
N THR A 67 -4.85 8.53 7.29
CA THR A 67 -5.01 8.84 8.71
C THR A 67 -3.86 9.71 9.23
N SER A 68 -2.62 9.38 8.90
CA SER A 68 -1.43 10.18 9.27
C SER A 68 -1.44 11.59 8.67
N PHE A 69 -2.03 11.78 7.48
CA PHE A 69 -2.24 13.10 6.88
C PHE A 69 -3.44 13.86 7.45
N GLY A 70 -4.13 13.30 8.44
CA GLY A 70 -5.24 13.96 9.14
C GLY A 70 -6.59 13.76 8.48
N ALA A 71 -6.77 12.73 7.66
CA ALA A 71 -8.07 12.42 7.03
C ALA A 71 -9.20 12.28 8.05
N LYS A 72 -8.89 11.78 9.26
CA LYS A 72 -9.84 11.63 10.38
C LYS A 72 -10.49 12.95 10.84
N LYS A 73 -9.91 14.11 10.54
CA LYS A 73 -10.49 15.42 10.87
C LYS A 73 -11.79 15.69 10.11
N PHE A 74 -11.99 15.03 8.96
CA PHE A 74 -13.19 15.15 8.14
C PHE A 74 -14.29 14.16 8.57
N GLY A 75 -13.99 13.22 9.46
CA GLY A 75 -14.92 12.20 9.92
C GLY A 75 -14.24 10.86 10.23
N PRO A 76 -14.88 10.01 11.05
CA PRO A 76 -14.29 8.74 11.49
C PRO A 76 -14.14 7.73 10.34
N ARG A 77 -14.90 7.89 9.25
CA ARG A 77 -14.85 7.00 8.07
C ARG A 77 -13.69 7.31 7.14
N PHE A 78 -13.18 8.54 7.15
CA PHE A 78 -12.01 8.88 6.36
C PHE A 78 -10.76 8.19 6.91
N GLY A 79 -9.86 7.74 6.03
CA GLY A 79 -8.70 6.94 6.41
C GLY A 79 -9.06 5.54 6.92
N THR A 80 -10.23 4.98 6.53
CA THR A 80 -10.55 3.56 6.69
C THR A 80 -10.65 2.86 5.34
N CYS A 81 -10.55 1.54 5.38
CA CYS A 81 -10.90 0.68 4.25
C CYS A 81 -12.39 0.35 4.26
N TYR A 82 -12.98 0.25 3.08
CA TYR A 82 -14.32 -0.30 2.90
C TYR A 82 -14.31 -1.34 1.77
N HIS A 83 -15.18 -2.34 1.90
CA HIS A 83 -15.39 -3.35 0.88
C HIS A 83 -16.52 -2.89 -0.04
N ALA A 84 -16.22 -2.70 -1.32
CA ALA A 84 -17.21 -2.33 -2.32
C ALA A 84 -17.96 -3.58 -2.82
N GLY A 85 -19.19 -3.39 -3.30
CA GLY A 85 -20.05 -4.49 -3.78
C GLY A 85 -19.50 -5.29 -4.96
N ASN A 86 -18.40 -4.83 -5.59
CA ASN A 86 -17.67 -5.51 -6.65
C ASN A 86 -16.54 -6.42 -6.14
N GLY A 87 -16.45 -6.69 -4.83
CA GLY A 87 -15.43 -7.55 -4.25
C GLY A 87 -14.06 -6.90 -4.06
N GLN A 88 -13.95 -5.59 -4.29
CA GLN A 88 -12.70 -4.84 -4.18
C GLN A 88 -12.69 -4.00 -2.90
N TRP A 89 -11.49 -3.77 -2.37
CA TRP A 89 -11.26 -2.92 -1.20
C TRP A 89 -10.80 -1.53 -1.61
N TRP A 90 -11.23 -0.51 -0.88
CA TRP A 90 -10.94 0.89 -1.19
C TRP A 90 -10.69 1.67 0.09
N ALA A 91 -9.72 2.58 0.08
CA ALA A 91 -9.48 3.51 1.17
C ALA A 91 -10.30 4.80 0.96
N ILE A 92 -10.97 5.30 2.01
CA ILE A 92 -11.79 6.51 1.94
C ILE A 92 -10.92 7.75 2.19
N SER A 93 -10.81 8.61 1.19
CA SER A 93 -10.05 9.88 1.22
C SER A 93 -11.00 11.08 1.13
N PRO A 94 -10.76 12.16 1.91
CA PRO A 94 -11.48 13.42 1.75
C PRO A 94 -10.92 14.28 0.60
N TRP A 95 -9.80 13.86 0.00
CA TRP A 95 -9.13 14.54 -1.10
C TRP A 95 -9.19 13.68 -2.37
N SER A 96 -9.15 14.33 -3.54
CA SER A 96 -9.19 13.67 -4.85
C SER A 96 -7.95 12.85 -5.22
N ALA A 97 -7.02 12.71 -4.26
CA ALA A 97 -5.61 12.34 -4.44
C ALA A 97 -4.82 13.26 -5.36
#